data_AF-A0A4E9FEA1-F1
#
_entry.id   AF-A0A4E9FEA1-F1
#
_cell.length_a   1.000
_cell.length_b   1.000
_cell.length_c   1.000
_cell.angle_alpha   90.00
_cell.angle_beta   90.00
_cell.angle_gamma   90.00
#
_symmetry.space_group_name_H-M   'P 1'
#
loop_
_entity.id
_entity.type
_entity.pdbx_description
1 polymer ?
#
loop_
_entity_poly.entity_id
_entity_poly.type
_entity_poly.pdbx_seq_one_letter_code
_entity_poly.pdbx_strand_id
1 'polypeptide(L)'
;MNNKIDWFIGTFLGVLHSFLVNYVYKVVPEPYMDEIFHIDQARRFCASNFTWNPKITTPPALYVLSLPFFCGYERYTNSALIPFAFVGCMQFRQLFQKPFISKLNFRYLEFTLSSLIVLLLPVLFQSSLLYYTDLLSLTTLLWASSLQPSIFSSFIFAISICTRQTNIIWAAIYGLTHLFILFKKLNKGTSSIMILIRSLLHLWSLILLPVGFIIFFMLNGNSVVLGDRLAHQPVAHFMQICYFLIFLCFSSAPLLALSPKTYRCLGYIIRKPIKLLFSCLLFTCCVYFFTLQHPYLLADNRHFTFYIWRRWFLHHPYCKYITIILYIIALQLFSQMMEHIPRALTLLYILGTAAVLVPAHLLEPRYFIIPYIFWRLSYPERRFLVIILELIYEIIINAIVLYIFLYMPFEWLHEPGVKQRFMW
;
A
#
# COMPACT_ATOMS: atom_id res chain seq x y z
N MET A 1 13.38 -1.72 21.85
CA MET A 1 12.27 -2.68 22.07
C MET A 1 12.86 -4.08 22.22
N ASN A 2 12.12 -5.03 22.79
CA ASN A 2 12.64 -6.37 23.06
C ASN A 2 12.38 -7.25 21.84
N ASN A 3 13.36 -7.32 20.92
CA ASN A 3 13.25 -8.05 19.64
C ASN A 3 12.64 -9.45 19.81
N LYS A 4 12.94 -10.15 20.92
CA LYS A 4 12.38 -11.48 21.20
C LYS A 4 10.85 -11.48 21.36
N ILE A 5 10.28 -10.47 22.04
CA ILE A 5 8.83 -10.37 22.23
C ILE A 5 8.15 -10.01 20.91
N ASP A 6 8.75 -9.11 20.12
CA ASP A 6 8.21 -8.73 18.81
C ASP A 6 8.11 -9.96 17.88
N TRP A 7 9.15 -10.80 17.84
CA TRP A 7 9.15 -12.05 17.08
C TRP A 7 8.16 -13.08 17.62
N PHE A 8 7.99 -13.17 18.94
CA PHE A 8 7.01 -14.08 19.55
C PHE A 8 5.58 -13.70 19.15
N ILE A 9 5.22 -12.42 19.26
CA ILE A 9 3.91 -11.90 18.84
C ILE A 9 3.74 -12.11 17.33
N GLY A 10 4.73 -11.73 16.52
CA GLY A 10 4.68 -11.92 15.07
C GLY A 10 4.47 -13.38 14.67
N THR A 11 5.18 -14.31 15.32
CA THR A 11 5.04 -15.76 15.09
C THR A 11 3.64 -16.25 15.46
N PHE A 12 3.13 -15.82 16.61
CA PHE A 12 1.77 -16.14 17.04
C PHE A 12 0.72 -15.66 16.02
N LEU A 13 0.86 -14.43 15.50
CA LEU A 13 0.00 -13.90 14.45
C LEU A 13 0.10 -14.71 13.15
N GLY A 14 1.31 -15.14 12.76
CA GLY A 14 1.51 -15.99 11.59
C GLY A 14 0.83 -17.36 11.73
N VAL A 15 0.84 -17.94 12.94
CA VAL A 15 0.11 -19.18 13.25
C VAL A 15 -1.40 -18.95 13.18
N LEU A 16 -1.93 -17.86 13.74
CA LEU A 16 -3.36 -17.53 13.61
C LEU A 16 -3.77 -17.32 12.16
N HIS A 17 -2.95 -16.62 11.38
CA HIS A 17 -3.17 -16.41 9.96
C HIS A 17 -3.16 -17.74 9.19
N SER A 18 -2.30 -18.70 9.55
CA SER A 18 -2.26 -20.00 8.87
C SER A 18 -3.53 -20.84 9.10
N PHE A 19 -4.20 -20.71 10.25
CA PHE A 19 -5.51 -21.30 10.47
C PHE A 19 -6.59 -20.68 9.58
N LEU A 20 -6.53 -19.37 9.37
CA LEU A 20 -7.43 -18.68 8.45
C LEU A 20 -7.16 -19.10 6.99
N VAL A 21 -5.89 -19.17 6.57
CA VAL A 21 -5.51 -19.68 5.24
C VAL A 21 -6.00 -21.12 5.03
N ASN A 22 -5.87 -21.99 6.04
CA ASN A 22 -6.43 -23.34 6.00
C ASN A 22 -7.95 -23.33 5.81
N TYR A 23 -8.65 -22.42 6.49
CA TYR A 23 -10.09 -22.25 6.31
C TYR A 23 -10.44 -21.79 4.89
N VAL A 24 -9.67 -20.85 4.34
CA VAL A 24 -9.83 -20.38 2.95
C VAL A 24 -9.58 -21.52 1.96
N TYR A 25 -8.57 -22.37 2.15
CA TYR A 25 -8.39 -23.56 1.31
C TYR A 25 -9.59 -24.51 1.34
N LYS A 26 -10.23 -24.69 2.50
CA LYS A 26 -11.42 -25.55 2.61
C LYS A 26 -12.63 -24.98 1.87
N VAL A 27 -12.84 -23.67 1.91
CA VAL A 27 -14.03 -23.00 1.33
C VAL A 27 -13.80 -22.60 -0.14
N VAL A 28 -12.57 -22.25 -0.50
CA VAL A 28 -12.14 -21.77 -1.81
C VAL A 28 -10.88 -22.55 -2.24
N PRO A 29 -11.00 -23.85 -2.60
CA PRO A 29 -9.84 -24.68 -2.90
C PRO A 29 -9.12 -24.23 -4.18
N GLU A 30 -9.86 -23.77 -5.18
CA GLU A 30 -9.29 -23.36 -6.46
C GLU A 30 -8.65 -21.96 -6.38
N PRO A 31 -7.57 -21.72 -7.17
CA PRO A 31 -7.00 -20.39 -7.35
C PRO A 31 -8.06 -19.38 -7.83
N TYR A 32 -8.08 -18.19 -7.23
CA TYR A 32 -9.12 -17.19 -7.49
C TYR A 32 -8.57 -15.86 -8.03
N MET A 33 -9.11 -15.39 -9.16
CA MET A 33 -8.72 -14.13 -9.83
C MET A 33 -7.23 -14.10 -10.23
N ASP A 34 -6.46 -13.08 -9.82
CA ASP A 34 -5.04 -12.97 -10.16
C ASP A 34 -4.22 -14.14 -9.60
N GLU A 35 -4.72 -14.77 -8.53
CA GLU A 35 -4.11 -15.96 -7.93
C GLU A 35 -3.95 -17.10 -8.94
N ILE A 36 -4.82 -17.21 -9.95
CA ILE A 36 -4.73 -18.21 -11.01
C ILE A 36 -3.37 -18.11 -11.72
N PHE A 37 -2.94 -16.90 -12.07
CA PHE A 37 -1.68 -16.68 -12.76
C PHE A 37 -0.49 -16.85 -11.80
N HIS A 38 -0.60 -16.34 -10.57
CA HIS A 38 0.46 -16.45 -9.57
C HIS A 38 0.74 -17.90 -9.15
N ILE A 39 -0.30 -18.70 -8.91
CA ILE A 39 -0.17 -20.11 -8.56
C ILE A 39 0.34 -20.93 -9.75
N ASP A 40 -0.15 -20.68 -10.98
CA ASP A 40 0.40 -21.31 -12.19
C ASP A 40 1.93 -21.06 -12.29
N GLN A 41 2.37 -19.81 -12.14
CA GLN A 41 3.81 -19.50 -12.22
C GLN A 41 4.63 -20.13 -11.09
N ALA A 42 4.11 -20.14 -9.86
CA ALA A 42 4.77 -20.81 -8.75
C ALA A 42 4.90 -22.32 -9.00
N ARG A 43 3.85 -22.97 -9.50
CA ARG A 43 3.86 -24.42 -9.81
C ARG A 43 4.79 -24.76 -10.96
N ARG A 44 4.92 -23.90 -11.98
CA ARG A 44 5.94 -24.06 -13.03
C ARG A 44 7.35 -24.06 -12.45
N PHE A 45 7.65 -23.10 -11.56
CA PHE A 45 8.94 -23.04 -10.88
C PHE A 45 9.19 -24.27 -10.00
N CYS A 46 8.18 -24.76 -9.27
CA CYS A 46 8.25 -26.00 -8.52
C CYS A 46 8.57 -27.22 -9.40
N ALA A 47 8.08 -27.23 -10.65
CA ALA A 47 8.38 -28.26 -11.65
C ALA A 47 9.71 -28.02 -12.41
N SER A 48 10.57 -27.10 -11.94
CA SER A 48 11.80 -26.68 -12.63
C SER A 48 11.58 -26.13 -14.05
N ASN A 49 10.35 -25.68 -14.35
CA ASN A 49 10.00 -25.01 -15.59
C ASN A 49 10.03 -23.48 -15.37
N PHE A 50 11.07 -22.84 -15.90
CA PHE A 50 11.27 -21.38 -15.77
C PHE A 50 10.59 -20.56 -16.87
N THR A 51 9.65 -21.14 -17.63
CA THR A 51 8.84 -20.37 -18.57
C THR A 51 7.96 -19.35 -17.84
N TRP A 52 7.80 -18.18 -18.45
CA TRP A 52 7.04 -17.07 -17.86
C TRP A 52 5.60 -17.06 -18.36
N ASN A 53 4.64 -16.85 -17.46
CA ASN A 53 3.26 -16.61 -17.81
C ASN A 53 3.11 -15.15 -18.29
N PRO A 54 2.70 -14.92 -19.56
CA PRO A 54 2.63 -13.57 -20.14
C PRO A 54 1.56 -12.67 -19.52
N LYS A 55 0.67 -13.20 -18.68
CA LYS A 55 -0.34 -12.42 -17.94
C LYS A 55 0.17 -11.82 -16.64
N ILE A 56 1.30 -12.27 -16.12
CA ILE A 56 1.88 -11.73 -14.89
C ILE A 56 2.60 -10.41 -15.17
N THR A 57 2.20 -9.36 -14.46
CA THR A 57 2.80 -8.03 -14.56
C THR A 57 3.92 -7.77 -13.56
N THR A 58 4.02 -8.58 -12.49
CA THR A 58 4.96 -8.42 -11.37
C THR A 58 6.18 -9.34 -11.46
N PRO A 59 7.35 -8.99 -10.89
CA PRO A 59 8.54 -9.84 -10.95
C PRO A 59 8.48 -11.03 -9.97
N PRO A 60 9.45 -11.98 -10.05
CA PRO A 60 9.27 -13.34 -9.55
C PRO A 60 9.53 -13.57 -8.05
N ALA A 61 9.82 -12.53 -7.25
CA ALA A 61 10.33 -12.73 -5.88
C ALA A 61 9.40 -13.59 -5.00
N LEU A 62 8.08 -13.44 -5.14
CA LEU A 62 7.12 -14.25 -4.38
C LEU A 62 7.22 -15.74 -4.73
N TYR A 63 7.41 -16.08 -6.01
CA TYR A 63 7.48 -17.46 -6.49
C TYR A 63 8.80 -18.12 -6.08
N VAL A 64 9.90 -17.35 -6.12
CA VAL A 64 11.20 -17.79 -5.63
C VAL A 64 11.15 -18.04 -4.13
N LEU A 65 10.46 -17.18 -3.38
CA LEU A 65 10.29 -17.35 -1.94
C LEU A 65 9.47 -18.59 -1.57
N SER A 66 8.43 -18.93 -2.35
CA SER A 66 7.57 -20.09 -2.09
C SER A 66 8.22 -21.44 -2.44
N LEU A 67 9.21 -21.42 -3.35
CA LEU A 67 9.82 -22.62 -3.96
C LEU A 67 10.31 -23.68 -2.95
N PRO A 68 11.00 -23.33 -1.84
CA PRO A 68 11.56 -24.34 -0.96
C PRO A 68 10.53 -25.10 -0.09
N PHE A 69 9.38 -24.50 0.22
CA PHE A 69 8.49 -25.01 1.27
C PHE A 69 6.99 -25.02 0.94
N PHE A 70 6.55 -24.28 -0.08
CA PHE A 70 5.12 -23.98 -0.29
C PHE A 70 4.60 -24.38 -1.67
N CYS A 71 5.32 -25.23 -2.41
CA CYS A 71 4.80 -25.84 -3.63
C CYS A 71 3.53 -26.67 -3.32
N GLY A 72 2.41 -26.33 -3.97
CA GLY A 72 1.09 -26.94 -3.71
C GLY A 72 0.34 -26.38 -2.49
N TYR A 73 0.98 -25.50 -1.73
CA TYR A 73 0.44 -24.85 -0.53
C TYR A 73 0.76 -23.35 -0.54
N GLU A 74 0.69 -22.72 -1.72
CA GLU A 74 1.31 -21.42 -2.03
C GLU A 74 0.82 -20.31 -1.09
N ARG A 75 -0.48 -20.28 -0.74
CA ARG A 75 -1.07 -19.31 0.21
C ARG A 75 -0.38 -19.27 1.58
N TYR A 76 0.21 -20.37 2.05
CA TYR A 76 0.94 -20.39 3.33
C TYR A 76 2.22 -19.54 3.32
N THR A 77 2.74 -19.20 2.13
CA THR A 77 3.84 -18.24 1.99
C THR A 77 3.52 -16.92 2.70
N ASN A 78 2.29 -16.43 2.58
CA ASN A 78 1.88 -15.20 3.24
C ASN A 78 1.77 -15.37 4.76
N SER A 79 1.32 -16.53 5.25
CA SER A 79 1.37 -16.84 6.70
C SER A 79 2.80 -16.82 7.26
N ALA A 80 3.77 -17.32 6.49
CA ALA A 80 5.18 -17.29 6.85
C ALA A 80 5.78 -15.86 6.81
N LEU A 81 5.18 -14.94 6.06
CA LEU A 81 5.59 -13.54 5.99
C LEU A 81 5.03 -12.67 7.12
N ILE A 82 3.90 -13.03 7.74
CA ILE A 82 3.27 -12.25 8.83
C ILE A 82 4.24 -11.88 9.96
N PRO A 83 5.11 -12.78 10.48
CA PRO A 83 6.05 -12.41 11.55
C PRO A 83 7.03 -11.31 11.10
N PHE A 84 7.54 -11.41 9.87
CA PHE A 84 8.44 -10.41 9.28
C PHE A 84 7.71 -9.09 9.03
N ALA A 85 6.47 -9.15 8.56
CA ALA A 85 5.63 -7.97 8.33
C ALA A 85 5.37 -7.23 9.65
N PHE A 86 5.00 -7.96 10.72
CA PHE A 86 4.77 -7.41 12.04
C PHE A 86 6.03 -6.75 12.60
N VAL A 87 7.17 -7.45 12.61
CA VAL A 87 8.44 -6.89 13.09
C VAL A 87 8.87 -5.68 12.25
N GLY A 88 8.67 -5.73 10.93
CA GLY A 88 8.92 -4.60 10.03
C GLY A 88 8.05 -3.39 10.37
N CYS A 89 6.76 -3.58 10.68
CA CYS A 89 5.88 -2.51 11.16
C CYS A 89 6.38 -1.90 12.48
N MET A 90 6.78 -2.75 13.43
CA MET A 90 7.30 -2.30 14.73
C MET A 90 8.58 -1.47 14.57
N GLN A 91 9.52 -1.90 13.70
CA GLN A 91 10.76 -1.18 13.42
C GLN A 91 10.49 0.15 12.72
N PHE A 92 9.64 0.16 11.71
CA PHE A 92 9.31 1.38 10.97
C PHE A 92 8.62 2.41 11.89
N ARG A 93 7.69 1.95 12.74
CA ARG A 93 7.02 2.77 13.75
C ARG A 93 8.01 3.43 14.71
N GLN A 94 9.08 2.75 15.08
CA GLN A 94 10.12 3.30 15.96
C GLN A 94 10.86 4.49 15.34
N LEU A 95 10.90 4.65 14.02
CA LEU A 95 11.56 5.81 13.39
C LEU A 95 10.89 7.14 13.74
N PHE A 96 9.57 7.13 14.00
CA PHE A 96 8.79 8.34 14.26
C PHE A 96 8.66 8.64 15.77
N GLN A 97 9.46 7.98 16.59
CA GLN A 97 9.53 8.16 18.04
C GLN A 97 10.26 9.45 18.43
N LYS A 98 9.60 10.32 19.22
CA LYS A 98 10.31 11.35 20.00
C LYS A 98 11.00 10.70 21.22
N PRO A 99 12.27 11.05 21.51
CA PRO A 99 13.11 10.30 22.44
C PRO A 99 12.68 10.34 23.92
N PHE A 100 11.84 11.28 24.38
CA PHE A 100 11.98 11.70 25.78
C PHE A 100 10.85 11.47 26.82
N ILE A 101 9.60 11.09 26.51
CA ILE A 101 8.53 11.26 27.55
C ILE A 101 7.38 10.24 27.53
N SER A 102 7.63 8.94 27.75
CA SER A 102 6.52 8.02 28.09
C SER A 102 6.98 6.77 28.84
N LYS A 103 6.17 6.30 29.81
CA LYS A 103 6.33 4.99 30.47
C LYS A 103 6.46 3.90 29.39
N LEU A 104 7.50 3.08 29.51
CA LEU A 104 7.95 2.13 28.48
C LEU A 104 6.84 1.17 28.00
N ASN A 105 6.01 0.67 28.93
CA ASN A 105 5.01 -0.37 28.65
C ASN A 105 3.84 0.13 27.78
N PHE A 106 3.25 1.29 28.12
CA PHE A 106 2.12 1.83 27.35
C PHE A 106 2.52 2.14 25.91
N ARG A 107 3.77 2.56 25.71
CA ARG A 107 4.34 2.83 24.40
C ARG A 107 4.50 1.56 23.56
N TYR A 108 5.00 0.49 24.16
CA TYR A 108 5.13 -0.80 23.48
C TYR A 108 3.75 -1.31 23.01
N LEU A 109 2.73 -1.15 23.86
CA LEU A 109 1.35 -1.50 23.52
C LEU A 109 0.82 -0.65 22.36
N GLU A 110 1.03 0.67 22.38
CA GLU A 110 0.66 1.57 21.27
C GLU A 110 1.26 1.11 19.93
N PHE A 111 2.55 0.72 19.93
CA PHE A 111 3.26 0.31 18.73
C PHE A 111 2.75 -1.04 18.23
N THR A 112 2.53 -1.98 19.15
CA THR A 112 1.95 -3.29 18.87
C THR A 112 0.58 -3.14 18.24
N LEU A 113 -0.30 -2.35 18.85
CA LEU A 113 -1.65 -2.13 18.34
C LEU A 113 -1.65 -1.39 17.00
N SER A 114 -0.80 -0.38 16.82
CA SER A 114 -0.68 0.32 15.53
C SER A 114 -0.19 -0.61 14.42
N SER A 115 0.72 -1.53 14.73
CA SER A 115 1.20 -2.54 13.78
C SER A 115 0.13 -3.57 13.45
N LEU A 116 -0.68 -3.98 14.43
CA LEU A 116 -1.83 -4.85 14.20
C LEU A 116 -2.88 -4.19 13.31
N ILE A 117 -3.20 -2.91 13.56
CA ILE A 117 -4.17 -2.14 12.77
C ILE A 117 -3.78 -2.14 11.29
N VAL A 118 -2.52 -1.85 10.95
CA VAL A 118 -2.10 -1.80 9.54
C VAL A 118 -2.04 -3.17 8.89
N LEU A 119 -1.71 -4.24 9.61
CA LEU A 119 -1.77 -5.61 9.09
C LEU A 119 -3.21 -6.10 8.89
N LEU A 120 -4.14 -5.57 9.69
CA LEU A 120 -5.57 -5.80 9.55
C LEU A 120 -6.23 -4.80 8.58
N LEU A 121 -5.48 -3.96 7.86
CA LEU A 121 -6.05 -3.13 6.81
C LEU A 121 -6.82 -4.04 5.83
N PRO A 122 -8.13 -3.87 5.62
CA PRO A 122 -8.96 -4.89 5.00
C PRO A 122 -8.50 -5.36 3.62
N VAL A 123 -7.96 -4.44 2.81
CA VAL A 123 -7.42 -4.75 1.49
C VAL A 123 -6.15 -5.62 1.58
N LEU A 124 -5.26 -5.31 2.53
CA LEU A 124 -4.06 -6.10 2.79
C LEU A 124 -4.42 -7.46 3.40
N PHE A 125 -5.33 -7.48 4.36
CA PHE A 125 -5.69 -8.70 5.07
C PHE A 125 -6.41 -9.72 4.17
N GLN A 126 -7.35 -9.27 3.34
CA GLN A 126 -8.00 -10.18 2.38
C GLN A 126 -7.00 -10.71 1.35
N SER A 127 -6.13 -9.85 0.80
CA SER A 127 -5.11 -10.29 -0.16
C SER A 127 -4.03 -11.18 0.46
N SER A 128 -3.72 -11.04 1.75
CA SER A 128 -2.76 -11.92 2.43
C SER A 128 -3.27 -13.35 2.66
N LEU A 129 -4.59 -13.54 2.74
CA LEU A 129 -5.19 -14.87 2.83
C LEU A 129 -5.13 -15.66 1.51
N LEU A 130 -4.92 -14.96 0.39
CA LEU A 130 -4.68 -15.52 -0.94
C LEU A 130 -3.20 -15.39 -1.30
N TYR A 131 -2.79 -15.96 -2.44
CA TYR A 131 -1.40 -15.91 -2.90
C TYR A 131 -1.11 -14.67 -3.76
N TYR A 132 -1.07 -13.51 -3.09
CA TYR A 132 -0.81 -12.19 -3.68
C TYR A 132 0.54 -11.60 -3.23
N THR A 133 1.11 -10.70 -4.06
CA THR A 133 2.43 -10.07 -3.82
C THR A 133 2.45 -8.94 -2.78
N ASP A 134 1.29 -8.46 -2.35
CA ASP A 134 1.17 -7.21 -1.59
C ASP A 134 1.84 -7.27 -0.21
N LEU A 135 1.70 -8.40 0.50
CA LEU A 135 2.32 -8.59 1.82
C LEU A 135 3.85 -8.62 1.74
N LEU A 136 4.42 -9.35 0.77
CA LEU A 136 5.87 -9.38 0.57
C LEU A 136 6.41 -8.01 0.17
N SER A 137 5.68 -7.31 -0.71
CA SER A 137 6.02 -5.96 -1.17
C SER A 137 6.08 -4.99 0.01
N LEU A 138 5.05 -4.96 0.86
CA LEU A 138 5.01 -4.13 2.05
C LEU A 138 6.12 -4.51 3.04
N THR A 139 6.28 -5.81 3.34
CA THR A 139 7.23 -6.30 4.33
C THR A 139 8.65 -5.87 3.98
N THR A 140 9.06 -6.09 2.74
CA THR A 140 10.41 -5.73 2.26
C THR A 140 10.63 -4.21 2.29
N LEU A 141 9.63 -3.41 1.91
CA LEU A 141 9.73 -1.95 1.99
C LEU A 141 9.86 -1.44 3.44
N LEU A 142 9.09 -1.99 4.37
CA LEU A 142 9.15 -1.62 5.79
C LEU A 142 10.53 -1.93 6.38
N TRP A 143 11.08 -3.11 6.09
CA TRP A 143 12.43 -3.47 6.53
C TRP A 143 13.50 -2.58 5.89
N ALA A 144 13.49 -2.42 4.57
CA ALA A 144 14.49 -1.62 3.87
C ALA A 144 14.50 -0.15 4.35
N SER A 145 13.31 0.43 4.54
CA SER A 145 13.15 1.82 4.99
C SER A 145 13.45 2.03 6.47
N SER A 146 13.41 0.97 7.28
CA SER A 146 13.72 1.01 8.72
C SER A 146 15.22 1.00 9.01
N LEU A 147 16.03 0.59 8.04
CA LEU A 147 17.48 0.44 8.18
C LEU A 147 18.21 1.74 7.81
N GLN A 148 19.45 1.87 8.27
CA GLN A 148 20.35 2.93 7.79
C GLN A 148 20.87 2.59 6.38
N PRO A 149 21.20 3.60 5.56
CA PRO A 149 21.71 3.39 4.21
C PRO A 149 22.95 2.50 4.22
N SER A 150 22.80 1.34 3.61
CA SER A 150 23.81 0.28 3.59
C SER A 150 23.57 -0.67 2.42
N ILE A 151 24.55 -1.48 2.09
CA ILE A 151 24.42 -2.54 1.08
C ILE A 151 23.24 -3.47 1.44
N PHE A 152 23.07 -3.78 2.73
CA PHE A 152 21.97 -4.62 3.20
C PHE A 152 20.59 -3.98 2.98
N SER A 153 20.43 -2.69 3.29
CA SER A 153 19.18 -1.96 2.97
C SER A 153 18.88 -1.96 1.47
N SER A 154 19.90 -1.77 0.64
CA SER A 154 19.79 -1.77 -0.83
C SER A 154 19.42 -3.15 -1.36
N PHE A 155 19.97 -4.22 -0.77
CA PHE A 155 19.61 -5.60 -1.10
C PHE A 155 18.13 -5.90 -0.79
N ILE A 156 17.62 -5.46 0.36
CA ILE A 156 16.19 -5.64 0.68
C ILE A 156 15.31 -4.80 -0.25
N PHE A 157 15.73 -3.58 -0.61
CA PHE A 157 15.04 -2.81 -1.66
C PHE A 157 15.06 -3.53 -3.01
N ALA A 158 16.14 -4.21 -3.38
CA ALA A 158 16.20 -5.02 -4.60
C ALA A 158 15.17 -6.16 -4.56
N ILE A 159 15.04 -6.88 -3.44
CA ILE A 159 13.98 -7.88 -3.26
C ILE A 159 12.59 -7.24 -3.39
N SER A 160 12.41 -6.05 -2.82
CA SER A 160 11.16 -5.31 -2.91
C SER A 160 10.81 -4.94 -4.35
N ILE A 161 11.77 -4.45 -5.13
CA ILE A 161 11.63 -4.16 -6.57
C ILE A 161 11.33 -5.44 -7.36
N CYS A 162 12.00 -6.54 -7.03
CA CYS A 162 11.73 -7.87 -7.60
C CYS A 162 10.40 -8.49 -7.13
N THR A 163 9.70 -7.86 -6.19
CA THR A 163 8.32 -8.25 -5.82
C THR A 163 7.31 -7.41 -6.58
N ARG A 164 7.52 -6.08 -6.62
CA ARG A 164 6.76 -5.14 -7.45
C ARG A 164 7.69 -4.06 -7.97
N GLN A 165 7.71 -3.86 -9.28
CA GLN A 165 8.55 -2.88 -9.96
C GLN A 165 8.31 -1.45 -9.50
N THR A 166 7.08 -1.11 -9.09
CA THR A 166 6.70 0.21 -8.56
C THR A 166 7.42 0.56 -7.26
N ASN A 167 7.99 -0.43 -6.56
CA ASN A 167 8.74 -0.20 -5.32
C ASN A 167 10.04 0.59 -5.52
N ILE A 168 10.53 0.73 -6.76
CA ILE A 168 11.64 1.62 -7.08
C ILE A 168 11.37 3.07 -6.65
N ILE A 169 10.11 3.51 -6.68
CA ILE A 169 9.71 4.85 -6.27
C ILE A 169 9.96 5.04 -4.76
N TRP A 170 9.64 4.04 -3.94
CA TRP A 170 9.87 4.11 -2.49
C TRP A 170 11.37 4.05 -2.15
N ALA A 171 12.15 3.26 -2.89
CA ALA A 171 13.61 3.27 -2.78
C ALA A 171 14.20 4.66 -3.13
N ALA A 172 13.67 5.31 -4.17
CA ALA A 172 14.09 6.67 -4.56
C ALA A 172 13.73 7.71 -3.48
N ILE A 173 12.52 7.65 -2.90
CA ILE A 173 12.12 8.53 -1.79
C ILE A 173 13.01 8.33 -0.57
N TYR A 174 13.32 7.08 -0.23
CA TYR A 174 14.23 6.76 0.87
C TYR A 174 15.62 7.39 0.61
N GLY A 175 16.17 7.18 -0.58
CA GLY A 175 17.45 7.77 -1.00
C GLY A 175 17.44 9.30 -0.92
N LEU A 176 16.40 9.95 -1.45
CA LEU A 176 16.24 11.42 -1.40
C LEU A 176 16.12 11.93 0.04
N THR A 177 15.38 11.22 0.89
CA THR A 177 15.22 11.58 2.31
C THR A 177 16.57 11.56 3.03
N HIS A 178 17.36 10.51 2.82
CA HIS A 178 18.70 10.41 3.41
C HIS A 178 19.68 11.42 2.80
N LEU A 179 19.58 11.71 1.51
CA LEU A 179 20.34 12.78 0.86
C LEU A 179 20.06 14.12 1.55
N PHE A 180 18.79 14.49 1.75
CA PHE A 180 18.43 15.72 2.46
C PHE A 180 18.94 15.76 3.90
N ILE A 181 18.91 14.62 4.62
CA ILE A 181 19.45 14.53 5.98
C ILE A 181 20.96 14.75 6.00
N LEU A 182 21.70 14.14 5.06
CA LEU A 182 23.16 14.32 4.94
C LEU A 182 23.53 15.76 4.60
N PHE A 183 22.82 16.38 3.65
CA PHE A 183 23.00 17.79 3.30
C PHE A 183 22.77 18.71 4.50
N LYS A 184 21.80 18.40 5.38
CA LYS A 184 21.53 19.19 6.58
C LYS A 184 22.58 18.98 7.68
N LYS A 185 23.17 17.79 7.77
CA LYS A 185 24.17 17.45 8.79
C LYS A 185 25.56 18.02 8.46
N LEU A 186 25.90 18.07 7.17
CA LEU A 186 27.20 18.58 6.71
C LEU A 186 27.25 20.11 6.79
N ASN A 187 28.35 20.61 7.36
CA ASN A 187 28.48 21.96 7.90
C ASN A 187 28.40 23.06 6.82
N LYS A 188 27.90 24.25 7.16
CA LYS A 188 27.68 25.38 6.22
C LYS A 188 28.96 25.86 5.48
N GLY A 189 30.15 25.47 5.93
CA GLY A 189 31.43 25.88 5.33
C GLY A 189 31.98 24.97 4.23
N THR A 190 31.44 23.76 4.04
CA THR A 190 31.87 22.88 2.93
C THR A 190 31.16 23.24 1.63
N SER A 191 31.90 23.29 0.52
CA SER A 191 31.32 23.48 -0.82
C SER A 191 30.20 22.47 -1.07
N SER A 192 29.06 22.96 -1.56
CA SER A 192 27.86 22.15 -1.86
C SER A 192 28.18 20.94 -2.75
N ILE A 193 29.12 21.11 -3.69
CA ILE A 193 29.56 20.05 -4.61
C ILE A 193 30.26 18.91 -3.84
N MET A 194 31.13 19.24 -2.88
CA MET A 194 31.83 18.23 -2.08
C MET A 194 30.86 17.46 -1.17
N ILE A 195 29.84 18.14 -0.64
CA ILE A 195 28.76 17.52 0.14
C ILE A 195 27.98 16.55 -0.74
N LEU A 196 27.64 16.95 -1.98
CA LEU A 196 26.93 16.11 -2.93
C LEU A 196 27.75 14.84 -3.26
N ILE A 197 29.02 15.00 -3.64
CA ILE A 197 29.89 13.87 -4.00
C ILE A 197 30.01 12.88 -2.83
N ARG A 198 30.27 13.38 -1.61
CA ARG A 198 30.35 12.51 -0.42
C ARG A 198 29.03 11.80 -0.12
N SER A 199 27.90 12.48 -0.31
CA SER A 199 26.59 11.88 -0.10
C SER A 199 26.27 10.82 -1.15
N LEU A 200 26.60 11.06 -2.43
CA LEU A 200 26.45 10.08 -3.50
C LEU A 200 27.34 8.86 -3.30
N LEU A 201 28.59 9.06 -2.89
CA LEU A 201 29.49 7.95 -2.52
C LEU A 201 28.97 7.16 -1.33
N HIS A 202 28.35 7.81 -0.34
CA HIS A 202 27.75 7.10 0.78
C HIS A 202 26.51 6.28 0.37
N LEU A 203 25.71 6.80 -0.57
CA LEU A 203 24.48 6.17 -1.06
C LEU A 203 24.69 5.31 -2.33
N TRP A 204 25.93 4.97 -2.68
CA TRP A 204 26.26 4.28 -3.94
C TRP A 204 25.45 3.01 -4.18
N SER A 205 25.27 2.18 -3.14
CA SER A 205 24.51 0.93 -3.25
C SER A 205 23.03 1.14 -3.55
N LEU A 206 22.44 2.24 -3.08
CA LEU A 206 21.07 2.62 -3.40
C LEU A 206 20.96 3.19 -4.82
N ILE A 207 22.00 3.90 -5.29
CA ILE A 207 22.05 4.47 -6.65
C ILE A 207 22.11 3.36 -7.71
N LEU A 208 22.66 2.18 -7.39
CA LEU A 208 22.65 1.04 -8.31
C LEU A 208 21.23 0.52 -8.60
N LEU A 209 20.26 0.76 -7.71
CA LEU A 209 18.87 0.32 -7.92
C LEU A 209 18.20 1.02 -9.13
N PRO A 210 18.15 2.37 -9.23
CA PRO A 210 17.61 3.02 -10.41
C PRO A 210 18.44 2.74 -11.67
N VAL A 211 19.76 2.57 -11.57
CA VAL A 211 20.58 2.17 -12.73
C VAL A 211 20.16 0.80 -13.25
N GLY A 212 20.03 -0.19 -12.36
CA GLY A 212 19.53 -1.52 -12.70
C GLY A 212 18.10 -1.48 -13.23
N PHE A 213 17.25 -0.62 -12.68
CA PHE A 213 15.87 -0.44 -13.14
C PHE A 213 15.80 0.17 -14.56
N ILE A 214 16.67 1.11 -14.89
CA ILE A 214 16.77 1.68 -16.24
C ILE A 214 17.23 0.61 -17.23
N ILE A 215 18.23 -0.19 -16.87
CA ILE A 215 18.69 -1.32 -17.69
C ILE A 215 17.54 -2.31 -17.91
N PHE A 216 16.83 -2.69 -16.85
CA PHE A 216 15.63 -3.53 -16.93
C PHE A 216 14.58 -2.93 -17.87
N PHE A 217 14.27 -1.64 -17.73
CA PHE A 217 13.26 -0.96 -18.56
C PHE A 217 13.62 -1.01 -20.05
N MET A 218 14.89 -0.75 -20.39
CA MET A 218 15.37 -0.83 -21.77
C MET A 218 15.30 -2.27 -22.32
N LEU A 219 15.76 -3.25 -21.54
CA LEU A 219 15.73 -4.67 -21.94
C LEU A 219 14.31 -5.23 -22.05
N ASN A 220 13.37 -4.70 -21.26
CA ASN A 220 11.96 -5.09 -21.27
C ASN A 220 11.15 -4.35 -22.35
N GLY A 221 11.81 -3.77 -23.37
CA GLY A 221 11.15 -3.11 -24.49
C GLY A 221 10.41 -1.84 -24.09
N ASN A 222 11.01 -1.02 -23.21
CA ASN A 222 10.45 0.23 -22.69
C ASN A 222 9.12 0.05 -21.95
N SER A 223 8.95 -1.10 -21.28
CA SER A 223 7.79 -1.39 -20.45
C SER A 223 8.21 -1.57 -19.00
N VAL A 224 7.42 -0.98 -18.10
CA VAL A 224 7.58 -1.17 -16.65
C VAL A 224 6.98 -2.52 -16.21
N VAL A 225 5.91 -3.00 -16.86
CA VAL A 225 5.30 -4.29 -16.57
C VAL A 225 5.96 -5.42 -17.37
N LEU A 226 6.06 -6.60 -16.74
CA LEU A 226 6.66 -7.79 -17.36
C LEU A 226 5.72 -8.47 -18.37
N GLY A 227 4.42 -8.47 -18.07
CA GLY A 227 3.37 -9.08 -18.87
C GLY A 227 2.18 -8.16 -19.05
N ASP A 228 1.18 -8.63 -19.80
CA ASP A 228 -0.09 -7.95 -20.12
C ASP A 228 0.06 -6.45 -20.45
N ARG A 229 1.10 -6.10 -21.23
CA ARG A 229 1.56 -4.72 -21.48
C ARG A 229 0.47 -3.80 -22.04
N LEU A 230 -0.40 -4.34 -22.90
CA LEU A 230 -1.46 -3.57 -23.56
C LEU A 230 -2.51 -3.05 -22.56
N ALA A 231 -2.80 -3.82 -21.51
CA ALA A 231 -3.77 -3.43 -20.50
C ALA A 231 -3.18 -2.52 -19.40
N HIS A 232 -1.85 -2.42 -19.33
CA HIS A 232 -1.15 -1.73 -18.24
C HIS A 232 -0.29 -0.56 -18.75
N GLN A 233 -0.76 0.13 -19.80
CA GLN A 233 -0.10 1.34 -20.28
C GLN A 233 -0.26 2.48 -19.27
N PRO A 234 0.81 3.26 -19.01
CA PRO A 234 0.76 4.38 -18.09
C PRO A 234 -0.15 5.48 -18.65
N VAL A 235 -1.01 6.03 -17.80
CA VAL A 235 -1.92 7.14 -18.15
C VAL A 235 -1.80 8.27 -17.13
N ALA A 236 -2.25 9.47 -17.47
CA ALA A 236 -2.26 10.59 -16.54
C ALA A 236 -3.52 10.58 -15.64
N HIS A 237 -3.72 9.54 -14.82
CA HIS A 237 -4.94 9.40 -14.00
C HIS A 237 -4.83 10.15 -12.66
N PHE A 238 -4.80 11.48 -12.69
CA PHE A 238 -4.63 12.31 -11.48
C PHE A 238 -5.71 12.11 -10.41
N MET A 239 -6.90 11.61 -10.78
CA MET A 239 -7.97 11.29 -9.83
C MET A 239 -7.64 10.12 -8.89
N GLN A 240 -6.63 9.30 -9.20
CA GLN A 240 -6.13 8.28 -8.29
C GLN A 240 -5.66 8.85 -6.95
N ILE A 241 -5.10 10.06 -6.94
CA ILE A 241 -4.74 10.76 -5.69
C ILE A 241 -6.00 11.07 -4.89
N CYS A 242 -7.08 11.50 -5.54
CA CYS A 242 -8.33 11.84 -4.89
C CYS A 242 -9.03 10.60 -4.32
N TYR A 243 -9.00 9.48 -5.06
CA TYR A 243 -9.49 8.19 -4.59
C TYR A 243 -8.68 7.69 -3.39
N PHE A 244 -7.35 7.82 -3.45
CA PHE A 244 -6.48 7.52 -2.30
C PHE A 244 -6.82 8.36 -1.08
N LEU A 245 -7.09 9.66 -1.23
CA LEU A 245 -7.47 10.51 -0.10
C LEU A 245 -8.80 10.10 0.54
N ILE A 246 -9.78 9.68 -0.27
CA ILE A 246 -11.03 9.10 0.27
C ILE A 246 -10.73 7.80 1.00
N PHE A 247 -9.94 6.90 0.40
CA PHE A 247 -9.54 5.64 1.04
C PHE A 247 -8.83 5.89 2.38
N LEU A 248 -7.88 6.83 2.41
CA LEU A 248 -7.18 7.25 3.62
C LEU A 248 -8.16 7.71 4.71
N CYS A 249 -9.12 8.57 4.36
CA CYS A 249 -10.12 9.06 5.32
C CYS A 249 -11.08 7.95 5.79
N PHE A 250 -11.44 7.02 4.91
CA PHE A 250 -12.28 5.88 5.25
C PHE A 250 -11.56 4.94 6.22
N SER A 251 -10.37 4.46 5.86
CA SER A 251 -9.60 3.54 6.69
C SER A 251 -9.16 4.16 8.03
N SER A 252 -8.99 5.48 8.10
CA SER A 252 -8.69 6.20 9.35
C SER A 252 -9.90 6.87 10.00
N ALA A 253 -11.14 6.43 9.69
CA ALA A 253 -12.35 7.08 10.16
C ALA A 253 -12.43 7.26 11.70
N PRO A 254 -12.09 6.26 12.54
CA PRO A 254 -12.11 6.42 14.00
C PRO A 254 -11.13 7.49 14.49
N LEU A 255 -9.95 7.57 13.87
CA LEU A 255 -8.94 8.59 14.17
C LEU A 255 -9.46 10.00 13.89
N LEU A 256 -10.09 10.17 12.72
CA LEU A 256 -10.66 11.44 12.28
C LEU A 256 -11.87 11.85 13.11
N ALA A 257 -12.81 10.93 13.34
CA ALA A 257 -14.05 11.18 14.09
C ALA A 257 -13.79 11.63 15.53
N LEU A 258 -12.75 11.09 16.16
CA LEU A 258 -12.40 11.41 17.56
C LEU A 258 -11.41 12.56 17.68
N SER A 259 -10.98 13.18 16.58
CA SER A 259 -10.05 14.32 16.61
C SER A 259 -10.82 15.65 16.62
N PRO A 260 -10.69 16.50 17.66
CA PRO A 260 -11.31 17.83 17.68
C PRO A 260 -10.85 18.72 16.53
N LYS A 261 -9.63 18.51 16.02
CA LYS A 261 -9.10 19.24 14.87
C LYS A 261 -9.94 18.98 13.61
N THR A 262 -10.49 17.78 13.44
CA THR A 262 -11.33 17.40 12.29
C THR A 262 -12.54 18.32 12.17
N TYR A 263 -13.30 18.51 13.26
CA TYR A 263 -14.47 19.38 13.28
C TYR A 263 -14.11 20.86 13.06
N ARG A 264 -12.97 21.31 13.58
CA ARG A 264 -12.45 22.65 13.29
C ARG A 264 -12.11 22.81 11.80
N CYS A 265 -11.54 21.77 11.19
CA CYS A 265 -11.19 21.73 9.78
C CYS A 265 -12.44 21.81 8.89
N LEU A 266 -13.48 21.03 9.22
CA LEU A 266 -14.78 21.08 8.54
C LEU A 266 -15.44 22.47 8.67
N GLY A 267 -15.43 23.04 9.88
CA GLY A 267 -15.93 24.40 10.10
C GLY A 267 -15.12 25.47 9.33
N TYR A 268 -13.82 25.28 9.15
CA TYR A 268 -12.98 26.18 8.37
C TYR A 268 -13.35 26.19 6.88
N ILE A 269 -13.72 25.04 6.31
CA ILE A 269 -14.18 24.95 4.91
C ILE A 269 -15.42 25.81 4.71
N ILE A 270 -16.41 25.69 5.61
CA ILE A 270 -17.68 26.43 5.55
C ILE A 270 -17.44 27.95 5.72
N ARG A 271 -16.52 28.35 6.60
CA ARG A 271 -16.20 29.76 6.87
C ARG A 271 -15.40 30.46 5.77
N LYS A 272 -14.88 29.74 4.77
CA LYS A 272 -14.06 30.29 3.68
C LYS A 272 -14.67 29.97 2.31
N PRO A 273 -15.86 30.53 1.99
CA PRO A 273 -16.61 30.17 0.78
C PRO A 273 -15.84 30.48 -0.51
N ILE A 274 -15.06 31.57 -0.55
CA ILE A 274 -14.25 31.93 -1.72
C ILE A 274 -13.17 30.86 -2.01
N LYS A 275 -12.50 30.37 -0.95
CA LYS A 275 -11.50 29.30 -1.10
C LYS A 275 -12.17 28.00 -1.53
N LEU A 276 -13.34 27.70 -0.98
CA LEU A 276 -14.13 26.53 -1.38
C LEU A 276 -14.54 26.61 -2.86
N LEU A 277 -15.02 27.76 -3.33
CA LEU A 277 -15.38 27.99 -4.73
C LEU A 277 -14.19 27.76 -5.68
N PHE A 278 -13.02 28.33 -5.35
CA PHE A 278 -11.79 28.13 -6.13
C PHE A 278 -11.37 26.65 -6.16
N SER A 279 -11.42 25.97 -5.02
CA SER A 279 -11.16 24.52 -4.95
C SER A 279 -12.16 23.74 -5.79
N CYS A 280 -13.46 24.05 -5.73
CA CYS A 280 -14.48 23.39 -6.54
C CYS A 280 -14.21 23.56 -8.04
N LEU A 281 -13.82 24.76 -8.49
CA LEU A 281 -13.45 25.01 -9.88
C LEU A 281 -12.24 24.18 -10.31
N LEU A 282 -11.17 24.17 -9.51
CA LEU A 282 -9.98 23.36 -9.76
C LEU A 282 -10.33 21.87 -9.88
N PHE A 283 -11.05 21.32 -8.90
CA PHE A 283 -11.44 19.92 -8.90
C PHE A 283 -12.44 19.59 -10.02
N THR A 284 -13.28 20.53 -10.45
CA THR A 284 -14.16 20.34 -11.61
C THR A 284 -13.34 20.11 -12.87
N CYS A 285 -12.30 20.92 -13.11
CA CYS A 285 -11.37 20.70 -14.21
C CYS A 285 -10.69 19.33 -14.09
N CYS A 286 -10.17 19.00 -12.91
CA CYS A 286 -9.47 17.73 -12.72
C CYS A 286 -10.38 16.50 -12.93
N VAL A 287 -11.63 16.53 -12.44
CA VAL A 287 -12.62 15.46 -12.64
C VAL A 287 -13.05 15.38 -14.10
N TYR A 288 -13.16 16.51 -14.80
CA TYR A 288 -13.50 16.52 -16.22
C TYR A 288 -12.42 15.83 -17.05
N PHE A 289 -11.15 16.20 -16.87
CA PHE A 289 -10.04 15.72 -17.69
C PHE A 289 -9.45 14.37 -17.26
N PHE A 290 -9.50 14.03 -15.97
CA PHE A 290 -8.71 12.92 -15.42
C PHE A 290 -9.53 11.85 -14.68
N THR A 291 -10.86 11.88 -14.74
CA THR A 291 -11.67 10.71 -14.38
C THR A 291 -11.66 9.73 -15.55
N LEU A 292 -10.70 8.81 -15.52
CA LEU A 292 -10.51 7.78 -16.53
C LEU A 292 -11.21 6.48 -16.11
N GLN A 293 -11.76 5.76 -17.07
CA GLN A 293 -12.46 4.51 -16.84
C GLN A 293 -11.72 3.37 -17.52
N HIS A 294 -11.14 2.47 -16.72
CA HIS A 294 -10.48 1.28 -17.24
C HIS A 294 -11.51 0.24 -17.70
N PRO A 295 -11.29 -0.48 -18.82
CA PRO A 295 -12.19 -1.54 -19.28
C PRO A 295 -12.43 -2.65 -18.23
N TYR A 296 -11.37 -3.14 -17.58
CA TYR A 296 -11.50 -4.17 -16.54
C TYR A 296 -12.34 -3.75 -15.34
N LEU A 297 -12.38 -2.45 -15.01
CA LEU A 297 -13.20 -1.93 -13.90
C LEU A 297 -14.69 -2.18 -14.12
N LEU A 298 -15.14 -2.18 -15.38
CA LEU A 298 -16.54 -2.44 -15.75
C LEU A 298 -16.78 -3.84 -16.30
N ALA A 299 -15.73 -4.59 -16.60
CA ALA A 299 -15.87 -5.97 -17.07
C ALA A 299 -16.04 -6.94 -15.89
N ASP A 300 -15.44 -6.64 -14.74
CA ASP A 300 -15.36 -7.58 -13.63
C ASP A 300 -16.26 -7.17 -12.44
N ASN A 301 -17.44 -7.79 -12.33
CA ASN A 301 -18.39 -7.53 -11.25
C ASN A 301 -18.02 -8.16 -9.90
N ARG A 302 -16.83 -8.77 -9.78
CA ARG A 302 -16.36 -9.38 -8.52
C ARG A 302 -15.70 -8.35 -7.60
N HIS A 303 -15.35 -7.17 -8.09
CA HIS A 303 -14.71 -6.11 -7.29
C HIS A 303 -15.72 -5.13 -6.69
N PHE A 304 -15.48 -4.62 -5.48
CA PHE A 304 -16.33 -3.56 -4.92
C PHE A 304 -16.28 -2.27 -5.74
N THR A 305 -15.12 -1.96 -6.33
CA THR A 305 -14.92 -0.77 -7.18
C THR A 305 -15.82 -0.78 -8.42
N PHE A 306 -16.14 -1.96 -8.98
CA PHE A 306 -17.10 -2.10 -10.06
C PHE A 306 -18.46 -1.51 -9.69
N TYR A 307 -18.97 -1.79 -8.49
CA TYR A 307 -20.28 -1.32 -8.06
C TYR A 307 -20.27 0.17 -7.74
N ILE A 308 -19.19 0.68 -7.16
CA ILE A 308 -19.02 2.13 -6.96
C ILE A 308 -19.08 2.83 -8.33
N TRP A 309 -18.33 2.34 -9.32
CA TRP A 309 -18.32 2.95 -10.64
C TRP A 309 -19.66 2.81 -11.36
N ARG A 310 -20.21 1.60 -11.41
CA ARG A 310 -21.46 1.30 -12.12
C ARG A 310 -22.68 1.96 -11.49
N ARG A 311 -22.80 1.97 -10.15
CA ARG A 311 -23.99 2.48 -9.45
C ARG A 311 -23.92 3.95 -9.07
N TRP A 312 -22.73 4.54 -8.96
CA TRP A 312 -22.57 5.97 -8.67
C TRP A 312 -22.12 6.75 -9.90
N PHE A 313 -20.91 6.48 -10.40
CA PHE A 313 -20.30 7.29 -11.46
C PHE A 313 -21.07 7.20 -12.79
N LEU A 314 -21.62 6.04 -13.12
CA LEU A 314 -22.39 5.82 -14.34
C LEU A 314 -23.90 6.04 -14.18
N HIS A 315 -24.40 6.27 -12.97
CA HIS A 315 -25.84 6.47 -12.78
C HIS A 315 -26.32 7.77 -13.43
N HIS A 316 -25.54 8.84 -13.29
CA HIS A 316 -25.79 10.10 -13.98
C HIS A 316 -24.46 10.82 -14.31
N PRO A 317 -24.32 11.49 -15.47
CA PRO A 317 -23.08 12.19 -15.85
C PRO A 317 -22.57 13.21 -14.82
N TYR A 318 -23.47 13.76 -14.01
CA TYR A 318 -23.13 14.74 -12.97
C TYR A 318 -22.70 14.14 -11.63
N CYS A 319 -22.92 12.83 -11.38
CA CYS A 319 -22.58 12.19 -10.11
C CYS A 319 -21.08 12.31 -9.78
N LYS A 320 -20.21 12.28 -10.80
CA LYS A 320 -18.76 12.48 -10.61
C LYS A 320 -18.39 13.86 -10.05
N TYR A 321 -19.17 14.90 -10.36
CA TYR A 321 -18.91 16.25 -9.84
C TYR A 321 -19.45 16.44 -8.42
N ILE A 322 -20.50 15.71 -8.02
CA ILE A 322 -21.00 15.72 -6.64
C ILE A 322 -19.90 15.23 -5.68
N THR A 323 -19.10 14.25 -6.10
CA THR A 323 -17.97 13.71 -5.33
C THR A 323 -16.85 14.74 -5.06
N ILE A 324 -16.82 15.89 -5.76
CA ILE A 324 -15.82 16.95 -5.56
C ILE A 324 -15.79 17.45 -4.11
N ILE A 325 -16.96 17.61 -3.49
CA ILE A 325 -17.04 18.07 -2.10
C ILE A 325 -16.31 17.10 -1.17
N LEU A 326 -16.43 15.79 -1.42
CA LEU A 326 -15.72 14.76 -0.66
C LEU A 326 -14.21 14.84 -0.89
N TYR A 327 -13.75 15.10 -2.13
CA TYR A 327 -12.31 15.28 -2.40
C TYR A 327 -11.73 16.49 -1.69
N ILE A 328 -12.45 17.62 -1.65
CA ILE A 328 -12.00 18.84 -0.96
C ILE A 328 -11.91 18.59 0.54
N ILE A 329 -12.92 17.94 1.13
CA ILE A 329 -12.90 17.56 2.54
C ILE A 329 -11.71 16.64 2.81
N ALA A 330 -11.54 15.57 2.01
CA ALA A 330 -10.45 14.61 2.18
C ALA A 330 -9.07 15.26 2.08
N LEU A 331 -8.84 16.17 1.13
CA LEU A 331 -7.59 16.92 0.99
C LEU A 331 -7.30 17.80 2.22
N GLN A 332 -8.33 18.44 2.75
CA GLN A 332 -8.22 19.31 3.92
C GLN A 332 -7.96 18.51 5.21
N LEU A 333 -8.59 17.33 5.36
CA LEU A 333 -8.30 16.39 6.44
C LEU A 333 -6.90 15.77 6.31
N PHE A 334 -6.46 15.42 5.11
CA PHE A 334 -5.09 14.98 4.85
C PHE A 334 -4.06 16.04 5.26
N SER A 335 -4.30 17.30 4.91
CA SER A 335 -3.43 18.40 5.31
C SER A 335 -3.26 18.50 6.82
N GLN A 336 -4.35 18.34 7.58
CA GLN A 336 -4.31 18.25 9.04
C GLN A 336 -3.52 17.03 9.53
N MET A 337 -3.76 15.86 8.94
CA MET A 337 -3.11 14.61 9.34
C MET A 337 -1.60 14.64 9.09
N MET A 338 -1.13 15.41 8.11
CA MET A 338 0.29 15.54 7.76
C MET A 338 1.06 16.60 8.57
N GLU A 339 0.39 17.39 9.44
CA GLU A 339 1.03 18.49 10.20
C GLU A 339 2.21 18.05 11.07
N HIS A 340 2.22 16.78 11.51
CA HIS A 340 3.26 16.22 12.37
C HIS A 340 4.55 15.86 11.62
N ILE A 341 4.50 15.78 10.28
CA ILE A 341 5.62 15.39 9.43
C ILE A 341 6.31 16.65 8.88
N PRO A 342 7.65 16.72 8.86
CA PRO A 342 8.37 17.84 8.23
C PRO A 342 7.95 18.04 6.78
N ARG A 343 7.75 19.31 6.37
CA ARG A 343 7.24 19.68 5.03
C ARG A 343 7.99 19.01 3.86
N ALA A 344 9.31 18.89 3.95
CA ALA A 344 10.12 18.25 2.92
C ALA A 344 9.77 16.76 2.76
N LEU A 345 9.58 16.03 3.86
CA LEU A 345 9.20 14.63 3.83
C LEU A 345 7.74 14.46 3.38
N THR A 346 6.85 15.36 3.79
CA THR A 346 5.47 15.41 3.28
C THR A 346 5.44 15.58 1.76
N LEU A 347 6.28 16.47 1.20
CA LEU A 347 6.39 16.65 -0.24
C LEU A 347 6.88 15.38 -0.94
N LEU A 348 7.96 14.76 -0.43
CA LEU A 348 8.47 13.51 -0.98
C LEU A 348 7.43 12.38 -0.93
N TYR A 349 6.67 12.27 0.16
CA TYR A 349 5.59 11.31 0.29
C TYR A 349 4.47 11.55 -0.74
N ILE A 350 4.06 12.79 -0.95
CA ILE A 350 3.03 13.15 -1.95
C ILE A 350 3.52 12.83 -3.36
N LEU A 351 4.74 13.22 -3.70
CA LEU A 351 5.35 12.95 -5.02
C LEU A 351 5.50 11.45 -5.26
N GLY A 352 5.93 10.70 -4.25
CA GLY A 352 6.01 9.25 -4.29
C GLY A 352 4.68 8.56 -4.52
N THR A 353 3.69 8.94 -3.72
CA THR A 353 2.32 8.43 -3.83
C THR A 353 1.76 8.75 -5.22
N ALA A 354 1.96 9.97 -5.73
CA ALA A 354 1.55 10.34 -7.08
C ALA A 354 2.28 9.53 -8.16
N ALA A 355 3.59 9.30 -8.03
CA ALA A 355 4.39 8.55 -8.98
C ALA A 355 3.99 7.06 -9.06
N VAL A 356 3.47 6.48 -7.96
CA VAL A 356 2.91 5.13 -7.97
C VAL A 356 1.48 5.11 -8.52
N LEU A 357 0.64 6.06 -8.11
CA LEU A 357 -0.80 5.99 -8.35
C LEU A 357 -1.24 6.61 -9.68
N VAL A 358 -0.70 7.77 -10.07
CA VAL A 358 -1.15 8.49 -11.26
C VAL A 358 -0.98 7.68 -12.55
N PRO A 359 0.15 6.96 -12.77
CA PRO A 359 0.31 6.14 -13.96
C PRO A 359 -0.66 4.95 -14.05
N ALA A 360 -1.25 4.52 -12.93
CA ALA A 360 -2.12 3.36 -12.90
C ALA A 360 -3.51 3.68 -13.47
N HIS A 361 -3.85 3.06 -14.61
CA HIS A 361 -5.14 3.26 -15.25
C HIS A 361 -6.29 2.58 -14.47
N LEU A 362 -6.06 1.38 -13.95
CA LEU A 362 -7.06 0.66 -13.16
C LEU A 362 -7.20 1.27 -11.76
N LEU A 363 -8.43 1.55 -11.34
CA LEU A 363 -8.73 1.91 -9.95
C LEU A 363 -8.81 0.63 -9.11
N GLU A 364 -7.78 0.40 -8.30
CA GLU A 364 -7.71 -0.77 -7.44
C GLU A 364 -7.20 -0.42 -6.04
N PRO A 365 -7.96 -0.74 -4.97
CA PRO A 365 -7.58 -0.37 -3.60
C PRO A 365 -6.23 -0.96 -3.15
N ARG A 366 -5.77 -2.06 -3.77
CA ARG A 366 -4.46 -2.66 -3.48
C ARG A 366 -3.31 -1.66 -3.67
N TYR A 367 -3.42 -0.72 -4.62
CA TYR A 367 -2.37 0.27 -4.87
C TYR A 367 -2.23 1.29 -3.72
N PHE A 368 -3.27 1.41 -2.88
CA PHE A 368 -3.30 2.35 -1.76
C PHE A 368 -2.66 1.80 -0.48
N ILE A 369 -2.35 0.50 -0.43
CA ILE A 369 -1.81 -0.18 0.77
C ILE A 369 -0.54 0.49 1.28
N ILE A 370 0.51 0.56 0.45
CA ILE A 370 1.82 1.10 0.86
C ILE A 370 1.73 2.56 1.33
N PRO A 371 1.18 3.51 0.53
CA PRO A 371 1.13 4.90 0.98
C PRO A 371 0.31 5.04 2.27
N TYR A 372 -0.83 4.35 2.39
CA TYR A 372 -1.63 4.35 3.62
C TYR A 372 -0.82 3.87 4.83
N ILE A 373 -0.17 2.70 4.73
CA ILE A 373 0.55 2.09 5.87
C ILE A 373 1.77 2.92 6.25
N PHE A 374 2.52 3.45 5.29
CA PHE A 374 3.63 4.36 5.54
C PHE A 374 3.17 5.58 6.34
N TRP A 375 2.06 6.20 5.95
CA TRP A 375 1.47 7.29 6.70
C TRP A 375 0.99 6.84 8.08
N ARG A 376 0.19 5.76 8.18
CA ARG A 376 -0.43 5.35 9.43
C ARG A 376 0.59 4.96 10.49
N LEU A 377 1.67 4.27 10.11
CA LEU A 377 2.78 3.94 11.01
C LEU A 377 3.59 5.17 11.41
N SER A 378 3.58 6.25 10.62
CA SER A 378 4.21 7.52 11.02
C SER A 378 3.35 8.32 12.04
N TYR A 379 2.02 8.18 11.98
CA TYR A 379 1.09 9.01 12.74
C TYR A 379 1.14 8.77 14.27
N PRO A 380 1.44 9.79 15.11
CA PRO A 380 1.62 9.63 16.56
C PRO A 380 0.29 9.72 17.35
N GLU A 381 -0.60 8.75 17.20
CA GLU A 381 -1.79 8.65 18.06
C GLU A 381 -1.44 7.98 19.39
N ARG A 382 -1.79 8.62 20.51
CA ARG A 382 -1.46 8.16 21.87
C ARG A 382 -2.69 7.82 22.69
N ARG A 383 -3.87 8.22 22.24
CA ARG A 383 -5.12 7.99 22.95
C ARG A 383 -5.53 6.54 22.76
N PHE A 384 -5.35 5.74 23.82
CA PHE A 384 -5.63 4.31 23.81
C PHE A 384 -7.03 3.97 23.25
N LEU A 385 -8.05 4.71 23.69
CA LEU A 385 -9.44 4.50 23.23
C LEU A 385 -9.56 4.66 21.71
N VAL A 386 -8.86 5.62 21.10
CA VAL A 386 -8.90 5.85 19.65
C VAL A 386 -8.28 4.67 18.91
N ILE A 387 -7.13 4.17 19.40
CA ILE A 387 -6.43 3.02 18.83
C ILE A 387 -7.28 1.75 18.93
N ILE A 388 -7.94 1.53 20.07
CA ILE A 388 -8.84 0.37 20.24
C ILE A 388 -10.06 0.47 19.33
N LEU A 389 -10.68 1.65 19.20
CA LEU A 389 -11.80 1.85 18.28
C LEU A 389 -11.38 1.67 16.82
N GLU A 390 -10.18 2.09 16.45
CA GLU A 390 -9.60 1.83 15.13
C GLU A 390 -9.38 0.33 14.89
N LEU A 391 -8.85 -0.40 15.87
CA LEU A 391 -8.69 -1.85 15.77
C LEU A 391 -10.04 -2.57 15.61
N ILE A 392 -11.04 -2.20 16.42
CA ILE A 392 -12.40 -2.75 16.33
C ILE A 392 -13.01 -2.45 14.96
N TYR A 393 -12.81 -1.24 14.45
CA TYR A 393 -13.29 -0.84 13.12
C TYR A 393 -12.71 -1.72 12.01
N GLU A 394 -11.39 -1.95 12.01
CA GLU A 394 -10.75 -2.81 11.01
C GLU A 394 -11.20 -4.27 11.14
N ILE A 395 -11.39 -4.78 12.37
CA ILE A 395 -11.93 -6.13 12.60
C ILE A 395 -13.35 -6.28 12.05
N ILE A 396 -14.21 -5.28 12.27
CA ILE A 396 -15.59 -5.29 11.77
C ILE A 396 -15.62 -5.29 10.24
N ILE A 397 -14.82 -4.43 9.59
CA ILE A 397 -14.78 -4.41 8.12
C ILE A 397 -14.26 -5.74 7.57
N ASN A 398 -13.20 -6.29 8.15
CA ASN A 398 -12.69 -7.61 7.75
C ASN A 398 -13.75 -8.70 7.91
N ALA A 399 -14.49 -8.72 9.03
CA ALA A 399 -15.55 -9.69 9.26
C ALA A 399 -16.63 -9.60 8.17
N ILE A 400 -17.05 -8.39 7.81
CA ILE A 400 -18.05 -8.17 6.75
C ILE A 400 -17.50 -8.64 5.39
N VAL A 401 -16.31 -8.18 5.00
CA VAL A 401 -15.75 -8.47 3.68
C VAL A 401 -15.42 -9.94 3.52
N LEU A 402 -14.84 -10.58 4.53
CA LEU A 402 -14.56 -12.02 4.51
C LEU A 402 -15.85 -12.84 4.53
N TYR A 403 -16.88 -12.42 5.25
CA TYR A 403 -18.17 -13.09 5.22
C TYR A 403 -18.76 -13.10 3.80
N ILE A 404 -18.74 -11.94 3.13
CA ILE A 404 -19.21 -11.81 1.75
C ILE A 404 -18.37 -12.70 0.82
N PHE A 405 -17.04 -12.65 0.92
CA PHE A 405 -16.15 -13.45 0.09
C PHE A 405 -16.35 -14.97 0.26
N LEU A 406 -16.48 -15.44 1.51
CA LEU A 406 -16.52 -16.87 1.84
C LEU A 406 -17.91 -17.49 1.66
N TYR A 407 -18.97 -16.78 2.05
CA TYR A 407 -20.32 -17.36 2.16
C TYR A 407 -21.36 -16.79 1.21
N MET A 408 -21.05 -15.71 0.50
CA MET A 408 -21.96 -15.11 -0.49
C MET A 408 -21.42 -15.25 -1.92
N PRO A 409 -21.07 -16.46 -2.40
CA PRO A 409 -20.72 -16.64 -3.79
C PRO A 409 -21.94 -16.43 -4.69
N PHE A 410 -21.69 -16.08 -5.93
CA PHE A 410 -22.71 -15.94 -6.96
C PHE A 410 -22.22 -16.60 -8.25
N GLU A 411 -23.13 -16.86 -9.19
CA GLU A 411 -22.79 -17.46 -10.48
C GLU A 411 -23.15 -16.52 -11.62
N TRP A 412 -22.33 -16.54 -12.67
CA TRP A 412 -22.67 -15.85 -13.90
C TRP A 412 -23.57 -16.73 -14.77
N LEU A 413 -24.59 -16.13 -15.40
CA LEU A 413 -25.51 -16.85 -16.28
C LEU A 413 -24.81 -17.54 -17.47
N HIS A 414 -23.66 -17.02 -17.90
CA HIS A 414 -22.89 -17.57 -19.02
C HIS A 414 -21.84 -18.62 -18.59
N GLU A 415 -21.57 -18.76 -17.29
CA GLU A 415 -20.65 -19.75 -16.72
C GLU A 415 -21.30 -20.46 -15.52
N PRO A 416 -22.35 -21.28 -15.77
CA PRO A 416 -23.07 -21.96 -14.70
C PRO A 416 -22.14 -22.93 -13.96
N GLY A 417 -22.27 -23.01 -12.64
CA GLY A 417 -21.46 -23.88 -11.77
C GLY A 417 -20.10 -23.31 -11.36
N VAL A 418 -19.65 -22.20 -11.94
CA VAL A 418 -18.43 -21.51 -11.51
C VAL A 418 -18.79 -20.44 -10.48
N LYS A 419 -18.39 -20.67 -9.22
CA LYS A 419 -18.64 -19.74 -8.11
C LYS A 419 -17.73 -18.53 -8.17
N GLN A 420 -18.31 -17.37 -8.44
CA GLN A 420 -17.69 -16.06 -8.31
C GLN A 420 -17.87 -15.52 -6.88
N ARG A 421 -16.94 -14.69 -6.41
CA ARG A 421 -16.85 -14.21 -5.02
C ARG A 421 -16.41 -12.74 -4.98
N PHE A 422 -16.97 -11.94 -4.08
CA PHE A 422 -16.59 -10.53 -4.00
C PHE A 422 -15.23 -10.31 -3.33
N MET A 423 -14.39 -9.46 -3.92
CA MET A 423 -13.12 -8.99 -3.38
C MET A 423 -12.97 -7.46 -3.53
N TRP A 424 -11.93 -6.92 -2.91
CA TRP A 424 -11.56 -5.50 -3.00
C TRP A 424 -11.32 -5.01 -4.41
#